data_AF-A0A3L8AX78-F1
#
_entry.id   AF-A0A3L8AX78-F1
#
_cell.length_a   1.000
_cell.length_b   1.000
_cell.length_c   1.000
_cell.angle_alpha   90.00
_cell.angle_beta   90.00
_cell.angle_gamma   90.00
#
_symmetry.space_group_name_H-M   'P 1'
#
loop_
_entity.id
_entity.type
_entity.pdbx_description
1 polymer ?
#
loop_
_entity_poly.entity_id
_entity_poly.type
_entity_poly.pdbx_seq_one_letter_code
_entity_poly.pdbx_strand_id
1 'polypeptide(L)'
;MSLDQDTVKRIVEGALFAAGQPMKLEKLAGLFLEEEAPPTEMLVEAINQLKAEYEGRGVMLKEVASGFRFQVEETVGEWVSRLWEEKPARYSRALLETLALIAYRQPITRGEIEEIRGVSVSSHITKTLLEREWIRVVGHRDVPGRPAMYGTTRNFLDYFNLKNLDELPSLAEIRDLDAINAELELVQQGLDPNGQLDVDEGPEDGVDDATTPSQALDSLEEAEAEPAVASADEMIREAPTDAEESVIVKPDENT
;
A
#
# COMPACT_ATOMS: atom_id res chain seq x y z
N MET A 1 23.26 30.99 -14.57
CA MET A 1 24.14 30.02 -15.28
C MET A 1 23.22 28.88 -15.67
N SER A 2 23.07 28.53 -16.96
CA SER A 2 22.11 27.47 -17.33
C SER A 2 22.62 26.13 -16.81
N LEU A 3 21.80 25.43 -16.02
CA LEU A 3 22.11 24.09 -15.54
C LEU A 3 22.18 23.11 -16.70
N ASP A 4 23.18 22.22 -16.69
CA ASP A 4 23.26 21.12 -17.64
C ASP A 4 22.34 19.95 -17.23
N GLN A 5 22.09 19.04 -18.18
CA GLN A 5 21.16 17.92 -17.97
C GLN A 5 21.61 17.00 -16.82
N ASP A 6 22.91 16.76 -16.66
CA ASP A 6 23.45 15.91 -15.61
C ASP A 6 23.28 16.53 -14.21
N THR A 7 23.46 17.85 -14.09
CA THR A 7 23.25 18.56 -12.84
C THR A 7 21.77 18.57 -12.46
N VAL A 8 20.87 18.81 -13.42
CA VAL A 8 19.42 18.70 -13.18
C VAL A 8 19.06 17.30 -12.70
N LYS A 9 19.58 16.26 -13.34
CA LYS A 9 19.35 14.86 -12.95
C LYS A 9 19.80 14.58 -11.51
N ARG A 10 21.00 15.00 -11.12
CA ARG A 10 21.52 14.84 -9.75
C ARG A 10 20.67 15.59 -8.71
N ILE A 11 20.19 16.78 -9.05
CA ILE A 11 19.30 17.56 -8.17
C ILE A 11 17.97 16.83 -7.98
N VAL A 12 17.36 16.35 -9.07
CA VAL A 12 16.10 15.59 -9.03
C VAL A 12 16.26 14.30 -8.22
N GLU A 13 17.34 13.56 -8.44
CA GLU A 13 17.68 12.35 -7.69
C GLU A 13 17.79 12.65 -6.18
N GLY A 14 18.59 13.65 -5.81
CA GLY A 14 18.78 14.06 -4.42
C GLY A 14 17.49 14.55 -3.76
N ALA A 15 16.68 15.31 -4.50
CA ALA A 15 15.39 15.80 -4.01
C ALA A 15 14.41 14.65 -3.73
N LEU A 16 14.26 13.72 -4.67
CA LEU A 16 13.38 12.56 -4.54
C LEU A 16 13.84 11.61 -3.43
N PHE A 17 15.15 11.47 -3.24
CA PHE A 17 15.71 10.70 -2.14
C PHE A 17 15.43 11.35 -0.78
N ALA A 18 15.59 12.67 -0.68
CA ALA A 18 15.41 13.41 0.57
C ALA A 18 13.94 13.60 0.97
N ALA A 19 13.00 13.60 0.01
CA ALA A 19 11.61 13.96 0.27
C ALA A 19 10.84 12.95 1.12
N GLY A 20 11.21 11.66 1.08
CA GLY A 20 10.52 10.58 1.80
C GLY A 20 9.06 10.33 1.39
N GLN A 21 8.54 11.07 0.40
CA GLN A 21 7.17 11.01 -0.09
C GLN A 21 7.12 11.30 -1.60
N PRO A 22 6.07 10.88 -2.33
CA PRO A 22 5.91 11.22 -3.74
C PRO A 22 5.98 12.72 -4.00
N MET A 23 6.75 13.11 -5.03
CA MET A 23 6.86 14.50 -5.47
C MET A 23 6.36 14.65 -6.90
N LYS A 24 5.46 15.62 -7.11
CA LYS A 24 5.02 15.99 -8.45
C LYS A 24 6.10 16.78 -9.20
N LEU A 25 5.99 16.76 -10.52
CA LEU A 25 6.89 17.49 -11.40
C LEU A 25 6.91 18.99 -11.10
N GLU A 26 5.76 19.60 -10.75
CA GLU A 26 5.69 21.02 -10.42
C GLU A 26 6.46 21.34 -9.13
N LYS A 27 6.44 20.42 -8.15
CA LYS A 27 7.19 20.59 -6.90
C LYS A 27 8.69 20.45 -7.12
N LEU A 28 9.12 19.57 -8.04
CA LEU A 28 10.52 19.45 -8.46
C LEU A 28 10.98 20.70 -9.21
N ALA A 29 10.16 21.22 -10.12
CA ALA A 29 10.44 22.47 -10.83
C ALA A 29 10.58 23.66 -9.87
N GLY A 30 9.77 23.69 -8.81
CA GLY A 30 9.84 24.73 -7.77
C GLY A 30 11.08 24.72 -6.88
N LEU A 31 12.00 23.74 -7.03
CA LEU A 31 13.28 23.74 -6.33
C LEU A 31 14.30 24.71 -6.94
N PHE A 32 14.08 25.10 -8.19
CA PHE A 32 14.99 25.97 -8.93
C PHE A 32 14.53 27.42 -8.79
N LEU A 33 15.48 28.34 -8.66
CA LEU A 33 15.20 29.77 -8.77
C LEU A 33 14.78 30.11 -10.21
N GLU A 34 13.98 31.17 -10.39
CA GLU A 34 13.38 31.51 -11.69
C GLU A 34 14.42 31.71 -12.82
N GLU A 35 15.61 32.21 -12.48
CA GLU A 35 16.72 32.42 -13.42
C GLU A 35 17.51 31.14 -13.76
N GLU A 36 17.31 30.07 -13.00
CA GLU A 36 18.02 28.79 -13.10
C GLU A 36 17.08 27.64 -13.50
N ALA A 37 15.77 27.87 -13.52
CA ALA A 37 14.77 26.85 -13.74
C ALA A 37 14.97 26.18 -15.11
N PRO A 38 15.25 24.86 -15.14
CA PRO A 38 15.35 24.14 -16.39
C PRO A 38 13.96 24.05 -17.06
N PRO A 39 13.90 23.95 -18.40
CA PRO A 39 12.67 23.59 -19.09
C PRO A 39 12.04 22.33 -18.52
N THR A 40 10.71 22.27 -18.49
CA THR A 40 9.98 21.08 -18.00
C THR A 40 10.38 19.80 -18.73
N GLU A 41 10.72 19.89 -20.02
CA GLU A 41 11.21 18.77 -20.83
C GLU A 41 12.51 18.17 -20.27
N MET A 42 13.45 19.00 -19.80
CA MET A 42 14.69 18.54 -19.18
C MET A 42 14.44 17.80 -17.86
N LEU A 43 13.46 18.23 -17.06
CA LEU A 43 13.06 17.52 -15.84
C LEU A 43 12.44 16.15 -16.14
N VAL A 44 11.56 16.08 -17.14
CA VAL A 44 10.97 14.81 -17.58
C VAL A 44 12.04 13.86 -18.10
N GLU A 45 12.98 14.38 -18.91
CA GLU A 45 14.11 13.60 -19.40
C GLU A 45 15.00 13.10 -18.25
N ALA A 46 15.28 13.94 -17.26
CA ALA A 46 16.05 13.56 -16.08
C ALA A 46 15.38 12.41 -15.30
N ILE A 47 14.06 12.48 -15.09
CA ILE A 47 13.29 11.42 -14.44
C ILE A 47 13.35 10.12 -15.25
N ASN A 48 13.22 10.19 -16.57
CA ASN A 48 13.27 9.01 -17.44
C ASN A 48 14.66 8.36 -17.43
N GLN A 49 15.73 9.16 -17.47
CA GLN A 49 17.09 8.67 -17.33
C GLN A 49 17.30 7.97 -15.97
N LEU A 50 16.83 8.57 -14.87
CA LEU A 50 16.89 7.95 -13.55
C LEU A 50 16.12 6.63 -13.49
N LYS A 51 14.91 6.56 -14.06
CA LYS A 51 14.14 5.31 -14.12
C LYS A 51 14.95 4.19 -14.79
N ALA A 52 15.61 4.48 -15.92
CA ALA A 52 16.44 3.50 -16.63
C ALA A 52 17.72 3.14 -15.87
N GLU A 53 18.42 4.11 -15.28
CA GLU A 53 19.67 3.88 -14.54
C GLU A 53 19.49 3.06 -13.26
N TYR A 54 18.29 3.12 -12.67
CA TYR A 54 17.91 2.37 -11.47
C TYR A 54 17.25 1.02 -11.78
N GLU A 55 17.09 0.66 -13.05
CA GLU A 55 16.62 -0.67 -13.43
C GLU A 55 17.61 -1.75 -12.95
N GLY A 56 17.10 -2.82 -12.32
CA GLY A 56 17.92 -3.90 -11.77
C GLY A 56 18.68 -3.56 -10.48
N ARG A 57 18.45 -2.39 -9.86
CA ARG A 57 18.99 -2.05 -8.54
C ARG A 57 18.01 -2.42 -7.43
N GLY A 58 18.49 -2.51 -6.18
CA GLY A 58 17.64 -2.76 -5.01
C GLY A 58 16.69 -1.61 -4.64
N VAL A 59 16.77 -0.48 -5.33
CA VAL A 59 15.82 0.64 -5.24
C VAL A 59 15.41 1.05 -6.65
N MET A 60 14.18 1.52 -6.79
CA MET A 60 13.60 1.92 -8.08
C MET A 60 12.89 3.26 -7.97
N LEU A 61 12.88 4.00 -9.08
CA LEU A 61 12.09 5.21 -9.22
C LEU A 61 10.69 4.85 -9.74
N LYS A 62 9.67 4.96 -8.88
CA LYS A 62 8.27 4.67 -9.22
C LYS A 62 7.48 5.97 -9.39
N GLU A 63 6.56 5.94 -10.34
CA GLU A 63 5.55 6.99 -10.53
C GLU A 63 4.21 6.47 -10.02
N VAL A 64 3.56 7.26 -9.17
CA VAL A 64 2.25 7.03 -8.53
C VAL A 64 1.35 8.24 -8.73
N ALA A 65 0.09 8.16 -8.32
CA ALA A 65 -0.90 9.22 -8.50
C ALA A 65 -0.47 10.59 -7.94
N SER A 66 0.29 10.60 -6.84
CA SER A 66 0.81 11.81 -6.22
C SER A 66 2.19 12.27 -6.73
N GLY A 67 2.81 11.54 -7.66
CA GLY A 67 4.08 11.93 -8.31
C GLY A 67 5.12 10.82 -8.32
N PHE A 68 6.40 11.19 -8.21
CA PHE A 68 7.53 10.27 -8.29
C PHE A 68 8.14 10.04 -6.91
N ARG A 69 8.55 8.81 -6.60
CA ARG A 69 9.31 8.46 -5.38
C ARG A 69 10.32 7.36 -5.64
N PHE A 70 11.39 7.35 -4.85
CA PHE A 70 12.20 6.15 -4.69
C PHE A 70 11.52 5.18 -3.73
N GLN A 71 11.56 3.90 -4.06
CA GLN A 71 11.12 2.83 -3.19
C GLN A 71 12.02 1.60 -3.35
N VAL A 72 11.97 0.72 -2.36
CA VAL A 72 12.69 -0.57 -2.39
C VAL A 72 12.11 -1.43 -3.51
N GLU A 73 12.98 -2.11 -4.23
CA GLU A 73 12.59 -3.04 -5.29
C GLU A 73 12.01 -4.33 -4.67
N GLU A 74 11.01 -4.92 -5.35
CA GLU A 74 10.20 -5.99 -4.76
C GLU A 74 11.01 -7.27 -4.50
N THR A 75 11.95 -7.63 -5.39
CA THR A 75 12.76 -8.85 -5.22
C THR A 75 13.63 -8.82 -3.98
N VAL A 76 14.01 -7.63 -3.46
CA VAL A 76 14.78 -7.51 -2.21
C VAL A 76 13.93 -7.16 -0.99
N GLY A 77 12.62 -6.97 -1.17
CA GLY A 77 11.70 -6.48 -0.15
C GLY A 77 11.66 -7.34 1.13
N GLU A 78 11.75 -8.67 1.00
CA GLU A 78 11.72 -9.58 2.16
C GLU A 78 12.86 -9.30 3.15
N TRP A 79 14.08 -9.07 2.65
CA TRP A 79 15.24 -8.78 3.50
C TRP A 79 15.17 -7.38 4.08
N VAL A 80 14.79 -6.39 3.28
CA VAL A 80 14.69 -5.01 3.74
C VAL A 80 13.60 -4.86 4.81
N SER A 81 12.51 -5.65 4.71
CA SER A 81 11.43 -5.66 5.71
C SER A 81 11.91 -5.99 7.13
N ARG A 82 13.05 -6.67 7.29
CA ARG A 82 13.63 -7.05 8.58
C ARG A 82 14.27 -5.87 9.32
N LEU A 83 14.42 -4.71 8.68
CA LEU A 83 14.90 -3.48 9.31
C LEU A 83 13.91 -2.97 10.38
N TRP A 84 12.63 -3.28 10.23
CA TRP A 84 11.59 -2.90 11.18
C TRP A 84 11.30 -4.06 12.13
N GLU A 85 11.35 -3.79 13.44
CA GLU A 85 11.11 -4.79 14.48
C GLU A 85 9.65 -5.28 14.48
N GLU A 86 8.72 -4.39 14.17
CA GLU A 86 7.30 -4.71 14.06
C GLU A 86 6.90 -4.94 12.60
N LYS A 87 6.35 -6.12 12.31
CA LYS A 87 5.72 -6.37 11.02
C LYS A 87 4.43 -5.55 10.93
N PRO A 88 4.17 -4.85 9.82
CA PRO A 88 2.89 -4.19 9.62
C PRO A 88 1.74 -5.18 9.80
N ALA A 89 0.68 -4.74 10.48
CA ALA A 89 -0.52 -5.55 10.66
C ALA A 89 -1.06 -6.00 9.29
N ARG A 90 -1.32 -7.30 9.16
CA ARG A 90 -1.93 -7.85 7.94
C ARG A 90 -3.39 -7.42 7.88
N TYR A 91 -3.84 -7.04 6.70
CA TYR A 91 -5.25 -6.75 6.48
C TYR A 91 -6.07 -8.04 6.37
N SER A 92 -7.26 -8.04 6.95
CA SER A 92 -8.17 -9.16 6.80
C SER A 92 -8.68 -9.28 5.37
N ARG A 93 -9.03 -10.50 4.97
CA ARG A 93 -9.62 -10.76 3.66
C ARG A 93 -10.90 -9.95 3.44
N ALA A 94 -11.78 -9.89 4.45
CA ALA A 94 -13.02 -9.11 4.37
C ALA A 94 -12.79 -7.61 4.11
N LEU A 95 -11.73 -7.02 4.68
CA LEU A 95 -11.35 -5.63 4.44
C LEU A 95 -10.91 -5.43 2.98
N LEU A 96 -10.02 -6.30 2.49
CA LEU A 96 -9.51 -6.22 1.12
C LEU A 96 -10.59 -6.50 0.07
N GLU A 97 -11.49 -7.45 0.31
CA GLU A 97 -12.65 -7.71 -0.55
C GLU A 97 -13.59 -6.50 -0.63
N THR A 98 -13.88 -5.87 0.51
CA THR A 98 -14.69 -4.66 0.57
C THR A 98 -14.04 -3.51 -0.20
N LEU A 99 -12.73 -3.31 -0.01
CA LEU A 99 -11.96 -2.30 -0.73
C LEU A 99 -11.95 -2.54 -2.24
N ALA A 100 -11.73 -3.79 -2.66
CA ALA A 100 -11.75 -4.17 -4.07
C ALA A 100 -13.10 -3.87 -4.72
N LEU A 101 -14.21 -4.20 -4.05
CA LEU A 101 -15.55 -3.84 -4.55
C LEU A 101 -15.72 -2.33 -4.72
N ILE A 102 -15.21 -1.52 -3.78
CA ILE A 102 -15.23 -0.06 -3.91
C ILE A 102 -14.38 0.38 -5.11
N ALA A 103 -13.17 -0.15 -5.26
CA ALA A 103 -12.27 0.24 -6.36
C ALA A 103 -12.88 -0.02 -7.75
N TYR A 104 -13.48 -1.21 -7.96
CA TYR A 104 -14.02 -1.62 -9.26
C TYR A 104 -15.46 -1.17 -9.53
N ARG A 105 -16.24 -0.80 -8.51
CA ARG A 105 -17.68 -0.46 -8.66
C ARG A 105 -18.06 0.93 -8.16
N GLN A 106 -17.10 1.76 -7.77
CA GLN A 106 -17.38 3.14 -7.38
C GLN A 106 -18.15 3.91 -8.48
N PRO A 107 -19.10 4.79 -8.09
CA PRO A 107 -19.55 5.07 -6.73
C PRO A 107 -20.52 4.00 -6.19
N ILE A 108 -20.22 3.40 -5.03
CA ILE A 108 -21.00 2.29 -4.45
C ILE A 108 -21.40 2.55 -2.99
N THR A 109 -22.60 2.11 -2.59
CA THR A 109 -23.11 2.22 -1.20
C THR A 109 -22.79 0.97 -0.38
N ARG A 110 -22.84 1.08 0.97
CA ARG A 110 -22.65 -0.09 1.86
C ARG A 110 -23.64 -1.22 1.54
N GLY A 111 -24.90 -0.87 1.29
CA GLY A 111 -25.94 -1.87 0.99
C GLY A 111 -25.66 -2.64 -0.31
N GLU A 112 -25.19 -1.95 -1.35
CA GLU A 112 -24.78 -2.61 -2.62
C GLU A 112 -23.57 -3.52 -2.42
N ILE A 113 -22.62 -3.16 -1.55
CA ILE A 113 -21.49 -4.04 -1.20
C ILE A 113 -22.00 -5.30 -0.49
N GLU A 114 -22.88 -5.16 0.48
CA GLU A 114 -23.47 -6.28 1.23
C GLU A 114 -24.26 -7.22 0.31
N GLU A 115 -25.04 -6.67 -0.63
CA GLU A 115 -25.79 -7.43 -1.63
C GLU A 115 -24.86 -8.27 -2.52
N ILE A 116 -23.74 -7.71 -2.98
CA ILE A 116 -22.78 -8.43 -3.83
C ILE A 116 -22.03 -9.51 -3.04
N ARG A 117 -21.64 -9.22 -1.78
CA ARG A 117 -20.91 -10.19 -0.94
C ARG A 117 -21.80 -11.27 -0.34
N GLY A 118 -23.11 -11.04 -0.26
CA GLY A 118 -24.05 -11.94 0.40
C GLY A 118 -23.92 -12.00 1.92
N VAL A 119 -23.07 -11.14 2.52
CA VAL A 119 -22.83 -11.04 3.96
C VAL A 119 -22.77 -9.57 4.38
N SER A 120 -23.08 -9.30 5.65
CA SER A 120 -23.00 -7.95 6.19
C SER A 120 -21.56 -7.44 6.20
N VAL A 121 -21.38 -6.13 5.97
CA VAL A 121 -20.09 -5.47 6.06
C VAL A 121 -20.02 -4.82 7.44
N SER A 122 -19.02 -5.23 8.24
CA SER A 122 -18.79 -4.61 9.55
C SER A 122 -18.59 -3.10 9.39
N SER A 123 -19.25 -2.34 10.27
CA SER A 123 -19.07 -0.88 10.31
C SER A 123 -17.61 -0.49 10.64
N HIS A 124 -16.88 -1.38 11.32
CA HIS A 124 -15.46 -1.20 11.59
C HIS A 124 -14.65 -1.18 10.29
N ILE A 125 -14.89 -2.11 9.36
CA ILE A 125 -14.18 -2.16 8.06
C ILE A 125 -14.32 -0.84 7.31
N THR A 126 -15.55 -0.33 7.19
CA THR A 126 -15.80 0.94 6.49
C THR A 126 -15.09 2.10 7.18
N LYS A 127 -15.11 2.13 8.51
CA LYS A 127 -14.42 3.13 9.32
C LYS A 127 -12.90 3.08 9.11
N THR A 128 -12.29 1.89 9.18
CA THR A 128 -10.85 1.70 8.94
C THR A 128 -10.43 2.17 7.55
N LEU A 129 -11.21 1.87 6.51
CA LEU A 129 -10.91 2.31 5.13
C LEU A 129 -10.99 3.84 4.98
N LEU A 130 -11.90 4.50 5.69
CA LEU A 130 -12.02 5.96 5.72
C LEU A 130 -10.87 6.60 6.51
N GLU A 131 -10.53 6.05 7.68
CA GLU A 131 -9.44 6.56 8.54
C GLU A 131 -8.06 6.43 7.88
N ARG A 132 -7.84 5.39 7.08
CA ARG A 132 -6.65 5.23 6.24
C ARG A 132 -6.66 6.10 4.99
N GLU A 133 -7.72 6.88 4.80
CA GLU A 133 -7.95 7.71 3.63
C GLU A 133 -7.90 6.92 2.32
N TRP A 134 -8.15 5.61 2.31
CA TRP A 134 -8.20 4.83 1.05
C TRP A 134 -9.51 5.03 0.31
N ILE A 135 -10.57 5.29 1.05
CA ILE A 135 -11.87 5.63 0.49
C ILE A 135 -12.36 6.96 1.06
N ARG A 136 -13.31 7.57 0.38
CA ARG A 136 -14.01 8.78 0.82
C ARG A 136 -15.48 8.71 0.42
N VAL A 137 -16.30 9.52 1.07
CA VAL A 137 -17.69 9.74 0.63
C VAL A 137 -17.68 10.64 -0.61
N VAL A 138 -18.23 10.15 -1.72
CA VAL A 138 -18.32 10.88 -2.99
C VAL A 138 -19.70 11.51 -3.20
N GLY A 139 -20.71 11.09 -2.43
CA GLY A 139 -22.07 11.60 -2.50
C GLY A 139 -23.04 10.74 -1.70
N HIS A 140 -24.33 10.96 -1.88
CA HIS A 140 -25.40 10.15 -1.28
C HIS A 140 -26.38 9.71 -2.37
N ARG A 141 -26.87 8.47 -2.30
CA ARG A 141 -27.82 7.93 -3.27
C ARG A 141 -29.21 8.54 -3.05
N ASP A 142 -29.94 8.79 -4.15
CA ASP A 142 -31.30 9.35 -4.10
C ASP A 142 -32.37 8.25 -3.91
N VAL A 143 -32.29 7.57 -2.77
CA VAL A 143 -33.23 6.53 -2.33
C VAL A 143 -33.59 6.76 -0.86
N PRO A 144 -34.67 6.16 -0.32
CA PRO A 144 -35.01 6.29 1.10
C PRO A 144 -33.81 5.97 2.01
N GLY A 145 -33.56 6.84 2.98
CA GLY A 145 -32.39 6.75 3.88
C GLY A 145 -31.12 7.42 3.35
N ARG A 146 -31.10 7.84 2.06
CA ARG A 146 -29.99 8.55 1.39
C ARG A 146 -28.61 8.02 1.78
N PRO A 147 -28.31 6.73 1.55
CA PRO A 147 -27.05 6.13 1.99
C PRO A 147 -25.86 6.78 1.30
N ALA A 148 -24.75 6.90 2.02
CA ALA A 148 -23.49 7.40 1.50
C ALA A 148 -22.94 6.48 0.40
N MET A 149 -22.37 7.09 -0.64
CA MET A 149 -21.63 6.41 -1.70
C MET A 149 -20.14 6.62 -1.49
N TYR A 150 -19.37 5.55 -1.66
CA TYR A 150 -17.92 5.54 -1.49
C TYR A 150 -17.20 5.47 -2.82
N GLY A 151 -16.01 6.05 -2.84
CA GLY A 151 -15.03 5.92 -3.93
C GLY A 151 -13.61 6.01 -3.37
N THR A 152 -12.63 5.58 -4.17
CA THR A 152 -11.22 5.55 -3.78
C THR A 152 -10.59 6.95 -3.83
N THR A 153 -9.43 7.09 -3.20
CA THR A 153 -8.67 8.34 -3.11
C THR A 153 -7.32 8.25 -3.85
N ARG A 154 -6.55 9.34 -3.82
CA ARG A 154 -5.14 9.29 -4.25
C ARG A 154 -4.27 8.47 -3.31
N ASN A 155 -4.51 8.52 -2.00
CA ASN A 155 -3.75 7.71 -1.04
C ASN A 155 -3.92 6.21 -1.30
N PHE A 156 -5.11 5.78 -1.72
CA PHE A 156 -5.31 4.42 -2.23
C PHE A 156 -4.37 4.12 -3.40
N LEU A 157 -4.39 4.96 -4.44
CA LEU A 157 -3.53 4.77 -5.61
C LEU A 157 -2.05 4.75 -5.24
N ASP A 158 -1.60 5.68 -4.39
CA ASP A 158 -0.21 5.75 -3.93
C ASP A 158 0.19 4.54 -3.08
N TYR A 159 -0.72 4.02 -2.26
CA TYR A 159 -0.48 2.83 -1.45
C TYR A 159 -0.32 1.58 -2.33
N PHE A 160 -1.17 1.44 -3.35
CA PHE A 160 -1.14 0.31 -4.30
C PHE A 160 -0.21 0.54 -5.49
N ASN A 161 0.65 1.57 -5.46
CA ASN A 161 1.64 1.89 -6.50
C ASN A 161 1.04 2.17 -7.89
N LEU A 162 -0.17 2.74 -7.94
CA LEU A 162 -0.92 3.06 -9.15
C LEU A 162 -0.87 4.57 -9.47
N LYS A 163 -0.87 4.90 -10.76
CA LYS A 163 -1.01 6.30 -11.23
C LYS A 163 -2.46 6.75 -11.31
N ASN A 164 -3.33 5.82 -11.69
CA ASN A 164 -4.76 6.04 -11.88
C ASN A 164 -5.50 4.70 -11.74
N LEU A 165 -6.83 4.75 -11.79
CA LEU A 165 -7.67 3.56 -11.62
C LEU A 165 -7.64 2.62 -12.84
N ASP A 166 -7.19 3.08 -14.00
CA ASP A 166 -7.15 2.27 -15.22
C ASP A 166 -5.97 1.28 -15.21
N GLU A 167 -5.00 1.46 -14.30
CA GLU A 167 -3.92 0.50 -14.03
C GLU A 167 -4.37 -0.67 -13.14
N LEU A 168 -5.62 -0.67 -12.65
CA LEU A 168 -6.17 -1.83 -11.96
C LEU A 168 -6.34 -3.00 -12.94
N PRO A 169 -5.93 -4.23 -12.56
CA PRO A 169 -6.15 -5.42 -13.37
C PRO A 169 -7.62 -5.57 -13.75
N SER A 170 -7.89 -5.93 -15.00
CA SER A 170 -9.26 -6.24 -15.40
C SER A 170 -9.80 -7.44 -14.62
N LEU A 171 -11.12 -7.51 -14.45
CA LEU A 171 -11.77 -8.66 -13.81
C LEU A 171 -11.49 -9.99 -14.54
N ALA A 172 -11.09 -9.96 -15.82
CA ALA A 172 -10.68 -11.14 -16.55
C ALA A 172 -9.27 -11.59 -16.11
N GLU A 173 -8.31 -10.68 -16.06
CA GLU A 173 -6.93 -10.96 -15.62
C GLU A 173 -6.86 -11.46 -14.17
N ILE A 174 -7.76 -11.01 -13.30
CA ILE A 174 -7.84 -11.49 -11.91
C ILE A 174 -8.24 -12.98 -11.86
N ARG A 175 -9.17 -13.44 -12.70
CA ARG A 175 -9.60 -14.85 -12.70
C ARG A 175 -8.48 -15.78 -13.12
N ASP A 176 -7.62 -15.32 -14.03
CA ASP A 176 -6.45 -16.08 -14.46
C ASP A 176 -5.40 -16.14 -13.34
N LEU A 177 -5.17 -15.03 -12.62
CA LEU A 177 -4.29 -15.01 -11.43
C LEU A 177 -4.79 -15.89 -10.30
N ASP A 178 -6.09 -15.88 -10.00
CA ASP A 178 -6.69 -16.75 -8.97
C ASP A 178 -6.56 -18.23 -9.35
N ALA A 179 -6.72 -18.56 -10.64
CA ALA A 179 -6.52 -19.92 -11.13
C ALA A 179 -5.05 -20.36 -10.95
N ILE A 180 -4.10 -19.49 -11.30
CA ILE A 180 -2.66 -19.74 -11.12
C ILE A 180 -2.30 -19.88 -9.64
N ASN A 181 -2.83 -19.01 -8.77
CA ASN A 181 -2.57 -19.07 -7.33
C ASN A 181 -3.15 -20.32 -6.69
N ALA A 182 -4.38 -20.71 -7.05
CA ALA A 182 -5.00 -21.94 -6.59
C ALA A 182 -4.21 -23.18 -7.05
N GLU A 183 -3.72 -23.18 -8.30
CA GLU A 183 -2.85 -24.25 -8.82
C GLU A 183 -1.51 -24.31 -8.06
N LEU A 184 -0.89 -23.16 -7.78
CA LEU A 184 0.34 -23.08 -6.98
C LEU A 184 0.13 -23.55 -5.53
N GLU A 185 -0.99 -23.20 -4.89
CA GLU A 185 -1.32 -23.66 -3.54
C GLU A 185 -1.55 -25.17 -3.49
N LEU A 186 -2.21 -25.77 -4.49
CA LEU A 186 -2.39 -27.21 -4.61
C LEU A 186 -1.04 -27.95 -4.75
N VAL A 187 -0.16 -27.42 -5.60
CA VAL A 187 1.21 -27.95 -5.78
C VAL A 187 2.02 -27.82 -4.49
N GLN A 188 1.91 -26.70 -3.76
CA GLN A 188 2.59 -26.50 -2.47
C GLN A 188 2.07 -27.42 -1.37
N GLN A 189 0.80 -27.85 -1.45
CA GLN A 189 0.20 -28.84 -0.55
C GLN A 189 0.47 -30.29 -0.97
N GLY A 190 1.26 -30.52 -2.03
CA GLY A 190 1.63 -31.86 -2.50
C GLY A 190 0.49 -32.61 -3.18
N LEU A 191 -0.53 -31.90 -3.67
CA LEU A 191 -1.67 -32.48 -4.39
C LEU A 191 -1.41 -32.30 -5.90
N ASP A 192 -1.22 -33.41 -6.62
CA ASP A 192 -1.02 -33.36 -8.06
C ASP A 192 -2.29 -32.87 -8.80
N PRO A 193 -2.23 -31.77 -9.56
CA PRO A 193 -3.39 -31.21 -10.25
C PRO A 193 -3.89 -32.06 -11.42
N ASN A 194 -3.16 -33.10 -11.82
CA ASN A 194 -3.51 -34.03 -12.90
C ASN A 194 -4.00 -35.41 -12.43
N GLY A 195 -4.29 -35.58 -11.13
CA GLY A 195 -5.05 -36.72 -10.64
C GLY A 195 -4.51 -38.08 -11.10
N GLN A 196 -3.25 -38.39 -10.82
CA GLN A 196 -2.79 -39.76 -10.80
C GLN A 196 -2.71 -40.20 -9.34
N LEU A 197 -3.80 -40.81 -8.86
CA LEU A 197 -3.77 -41.57 -7.62
C LEU A 197 -2.83 -42.76 -7.86
N ASP A 198 -1.61 -42.68 -7.35
CA ASP A 198 -0.81 -43.89 -7.12
C ASP A 198 -1.50 -44.67 -5.99
N VAL A 199 -2.49 -45.46 -6.37
CA VAL A 199 -2.96 -46.60 -5.60
C VAL A 199 -1.85 -47.65 -5.69
N ASP A 200 -0.88 -47.57 -4.78
CA ASP A 200 0.02 -48.69 -4.54
C ASP A 200 -0.75 -49.72 -3.71
N GLU A 201 -1.34 -50.70 -4.41
CA GLU A 201 -1.82 -51.95 -3.83
C GLU A 201 -0.63 -52.66 -3.18
N GLY A 202 -0.60 -52.72 -1.85
CA GLY A 202 0.48 -53.34 -1.09
C GLY A 202 0.53 -54.87 -1.22
N PRO A 203 1.39 -55.54 -0.44
CA PRO A 203 1.13 -56.89 0.02
C PRO A 203 0.85 -56.92 1.53
N GLU A 204 -0.19 -57.66 1.87
CA GLU A 204 -0.64 -58.00 3.22
C GLU A 204 0.43 -58.77 4.03
N ASP A 205 0.62 -58.43 5.31
CA ASP A 205 0.37 -59.35 6.43
C ASP A 205 0.78 -58.72 7.78
N GLY A 206 -0.07 -58.90 8.82
CA GLY A 206 0.36 -58.81 10.22
C GLY A 206 -0.53 -58.02 11.19
N VAL A 207 -1.63 -58.64 11.62
CA VAL A 207 -2.34 -58.59 12.91
C VAL A 207 -1.63 -57.79 14.05
N ASP A 208 -2.28 -56.81 14.71
CA ASP A 208 -3.01 -57.01 15.99
C ASP A 208 -3.57 -55.71 16.63
N ASP A 209 -4.76 -55.91 17.20
CA ASP A 209 -5.51 -55.29 18.30
C ASP A 209 -5.67 -53.76 18.56
N ALA A 210 -6.89 -53.49 19.04
CA ALA A 210 -7.61 -52.30 19.44
C ALA A 210 -6.86 -51.14 20.14
N THR A 211 -7.34 -49.91 19.88
CA THR A 211 -7.89 -48.98 20.89
C THR A 211 -8.62 -47.81 20.21
N THR A 212 -9.92 -47.66 20.47
CA THR A 212 -10.68 -46.39 20.31
C THR A 212 -10.66 -45.67 21.67
N PRO A 213 -10.59 -44.32 21.76
CA PRO A 213 -11.75 -43.44 21.53
C PRO A 213 -11.41 -42.14 20.76
N SER A 214 -12.24 -41.72 19.79
CA SER A 214 -13.25 -40.64 19.94
C SER A 214 -12.75 -39.42 20.74
N GLN A 215 -12.62 -38.26 20.08
CA GLN A 215 -13.25 -37.00 20.51
C GLN A 215 -12.98 -35.80 19.58
N ALA A 216 -14.09 -35.14 19.23
CA ALA A 216 -14.27 -33.69 19.09
C ALA A 216 -13.43 -32.91 18.06
N LEU A 217 -13.99 -32.80 16.85
CA LEU A 217 -13.88 -31.57 16.05
C LEU A 217 -14.99 -30.63 16.52
N ASP A 218 -14.63 -29.68 17.37
CA ASP A 218 -15.47 -28.52 17.61
C ASP A 218 -14.59 -27.29 17.85
N SER A 219 -14.96 -26.20 17.18
CA SER A 219 -14.67 -24.81 17.54
C SER A 219 -13.20 -24.35 17.55
N LEU A 220 -12.73 -23.80 16.43
CA LEU A 220 -11.73 -22.73 16.45
C LEU A 220 -12.40 -21.43 16.02
N GLU A 221 -12.75 -20.67 17.04
CA GLU A 221 -13.21 -19.30 17.06
C GLU A 221 -12.13 -18.40 16.42
N GLU A 222 -12.44 -17.75 15.30
CA GLU A 222 -11.60 -16.69 14.72
C GLU A 222 -11.65 -15.48 15.64
N ALA A 223 -10.61 -15.31 16.47
CA ALA A 223 -10.42 -14.10 17.24
C ALA A 223 -10.03 -12.95 16.30
N GLU A 224 -10.97 -12.03 16.06
CA GLU A 224 -10.71 -10.73 15.47
C GLU A 224 -9.73 -9.94 16.36
N ALA A 225 -8.49 -9.78 15.92
CA ALA A 225 -7.53 -8.87 16.54
C ALA A 225 -7.83 -7.43 16.11
N GLU A 226 -8.13 -6.56 17.06
CA GLU A 226 -8.31 -5.12 16.82
C GLU A 226 -6.99 -4.45 16.39
N PRO A 227 -7.01 -3.53 15.41
CA PRO A 227 -5.85 -2.68 15.15
C PRO A 227 -5.81 -1.54 16.17
N ALA A 228 -4.77 -1.54 17.01
CA ALA A 228 -4.37 -0.34 17.75
C ALA A 228 -3.88 0.72 16.75
N VAL A 229 -4.57 1.85 16.71
CA VAL A 229 -4.16 3.07 15.99
C VAL A 229 -2.93 3.67 16.67
N ALA A 230 -1.75 3.42 16.11
CA ALA A 230 -0.57 4.23 16.35
C ALA A 230 -0.46 5.27 15.22
N SER A 231 -0.76 6.52 15.55
CA SER A 231 -0.65 7.68 14.67
C SER A 231 0.80 7.88 14.22
N ALA A 232 1.05 7.84 12.92
CA ALA A 232 2.37 8.06 12.32
C ALA A 232 2.67 9.55 12.09
N ASP A 233 2.46 10.40 13.10
CA ASP A 233 2.71 11.86 13.00
C ASP A 233 3.45 12.45 14.19
N GLU A 234 4.37 11.68 14.79
CA GLU A 234 5.21 12.21 15.87
C GLU A 234 6.65 11.68 15.79
N MET A 235 7.40 12.10 14.76
CA MET A 235 8.85 11.99 14.79
C MET A 235 9.55 13.02 13.89
N ILE A 236 9.17 14.30 14.05
CA ILE A 236 10.01 15.42 13.58
C ILE A 236 10.03 16.53 14.65
N ARG A 237 11.09 16.48 15.48
CA ARG A 237 11.88 17.58 16.09
C ARG A 237 12.15 17.35 17.57
N GLU A 238 13.42 17.16 17.89
CA GLU A 238 14.14 18.10 18.77
C GLU A 238 15.65 17.87 18.61
N ALA A 239 16.37 18.93 18.25
CA ALA A 239 17.81 19.03 18.42
C ALA A 239 18.06 20.11 19.49
N PRO A 240 19.00 19.90 20.42
CA PRO A 240 19.14 20.75 21.59
C PRO A 240 19.86 22.05 21.23
N THR A 241 19.38 23.16 21.76
CA THR A 241 20.17 24.40 21.88
C THR A 241 20.22 24.79 23.34
N ASP A 242 21.33 24.44 23.98
CA ASP A 242 21.79 25.08 25.22
C ASP A 242 23.04 25.89 24.88
N ALA A 243 22.95 27.22 25.00
CA ALA A 243 24.06 28.12 25.31
C ALA A 243 23.50 29.49 25.72
N GLU A 244 23.52 29.67 27.03
CA GLU A 244 23.38 30.84 27.90
C GLU A 244 23.60 32.26 27.32
N GLU A 245 22.64 33.12 27.71
CA GLU A 245 22.81 34.38 28.46
C GLU A 245 23.68 35.53 27.89
N SER A 246 23.02 36.66 27.57
CA SER A 246 23.40 37.94 28.21
C SER A 246 22.32 39.02 28.07
N VAL A 247 22.05 39.61 29.22
CA VAL A 247 21.19 40.74 29.55
C VAL A 247 21.63 42.01 28.85
N ILE A 248 20.71 42.72 28.18
CA ILE A 248 20.80 44.19 28.00
C ILE A 248 19.42 44.82 28.21
N VAL A 249 19.29 45.48 29.36
CA VAL A 249 18.26 46.45 29.74
C VAL A 249 18.33 47.67 28.81
N LYS A 250 17.19 48.16 28.32
CA LYS A 250 17.05 49.57 27.90
C LYS A 250 15.77 50.19 28.47
N PRO A 251 15.82 51.50 28.78
CA PRO A 251 14.91 52.15 29.73
C PRO A 251 13.67 52.72 29.04
N ASP A 252 12.67 53.00 29.87
CA ASP A 252 11.57 53.92 29.60
C ASP A 252 12.09 55.27 29.08
N GLU A 253 11.45 55.81 28.04
CA GLU A 253 11.05 57.23 27.98
C GLU A 253 10.09 57.53 26.80
N ASN A 254 8.88 57.96 27.18
CA ASN A 254 8.23 59.20 26.75
C ASN A 254 7.52 59.28 25.38
N THR A 255 6.19 59.14 25.36
CA THR A 255 5.17 60.22 25.16
C THR A 255 3.80 59.61 24.92
#